data_AF-A0A1I4FCJ3-F1
#
_entry.id   AF-A0A1I4FCJ3-F1
#
_cell.length_a   1.000
_cell.length_b   1.000
_cell.length_c   1.000
_cell.angle_alpha   90.00
_cell.angle_beta   90.00
_cell.angle_gamma   90.00
#
_symmetry.space_group_name_H-M   'P 1'
#
loop_
_entity.id
_entity.type
_entity.pdbx_description
1 polymer ?
#
loop_
_entity_poly.entity_id
_entity_poly.type
_entity_poly.pdbx_seq_one_letter_code
_entity_poly.pdbx_strand_id
1 'polypeptide(L)'
;MKVGSPVTIQAGFAFLRGRQVLGRAFDNKAGLFIAAEVLRNLSEQKGLHRDVGVYILGTVQEEIGSRGAQTAAFNLAPRTGLAVDMGVAMDYPRARPQDQGKLELGKGPGLSQGANTNPIVFDLLTAAAAVRGIPYQLQASGGSSPTDARKLQTNRGGVASGVISVPLRYMHTPSEVMCLDDVAACIDLISAYCRSVTPDTDFTPW
;
A
#
# COMPACT_ATOMS: atom_id res chain seq x y z
N MET A 1 -17.42 8.94 -32.92
CA MET A 1 -16.79 7.68 -32.43
C MET A 1 -16.54 6.79 -33.65
N LYS A 2 -15.39 6.14 -33.78
CA LYS A 2 -15.04 5.23 -34.90
C LYS A 2 -15.13 3.77 -34.44
N VAL A 3 -15.37 2.84 -35.37
CA VAL A 3 -15.21 1.40 -35.07
C VAL A 3 -13.79 1.15 -34.54
N GLY A 4 -13.67 0.44 -33.41
CA GLY A 4 -12.40 0.22 -32.70
C GLY A 4 -12.00 1.31 -31.71
N SER A 5 -12.80 2.37 -31.54
CA SER A 5 -12.54 3.35 -30.48
C SER A 5 -12.68 2.70 -29.10
N PRO A 6 -11.75 2.92 -28.15
CA PRO A 6 -11.92 2.45 -26.79
C PRO A 6 -13.16 3.10 -26.19
N VAL A 7 -14.07 2.27 -25.69
CA VAL A 7 -15.22 2.68 -24.90
C VAL A 7 -14.95 2.33 -23.44
N THR A 8 -15.40 3.20 -22.55
CA THR A 8 -15.25 3.00 -21.12
C THR A 8 -16.52 3.43 -20.42
N ILE A 9 -16.81 2.84 -19.26
CA ILE A 9 -17.95 3.24 -18.46
C ILE A 9 -17.64 4.60 -17.84
N GLN A 10 -18.57 5.54 -17.99
CA GLN A 10 -18.52 6.79 -17.25
C GLN A 10 -18.86 6.50 -15.79
N ALA A 11 -17.84 6.48 -14.94
CA ALA A 11 -17.98 6.35 -13.50
C ALA A 11 -17.41 7.62 -12.85
N GLY A 12 -18.25 8.34 -12.10
CA GLY A 12 -17.86 9.54 -11.35
C GLY A 12 -17.32 9.20 -9.97
N PHE A 13 -16.87 10.24 -9.25
CA PHE A 13 -16.59 10.16 -7.82
C PHE A 13 -17.85 10.54 -7.03
N ALA A 14 -18.22 9.75 -6.04
CA ALA A 14 -19.39 10.02 -5.20
C ALA A 14 -19.15 9.60 -3.75
N PHE A 15 -19.73 10.35 -2.82
CA PHE A 15 -19.82 9.94 -1.43
C PHE A 15 -20.95 8.91 -1.27
N LEU A 16 -20.68 7.87 -0.48
CA LEU A 16 -21.65 6.89 -0.02
C LEU A 16 -21.97 7.15 1.46
N ARG A 17 -22.50 6.14 2.16
CA ARG A 17 -22.79 6.25 3.59
C ARG A 17 -21.50 6.39 4.41
N GLY A 18 -21.50 7.32 5.35
CA GLY A 18 -20.37 7.54 6.25
C GLY A 18 -19.17 8.12 5.50
N ARG A 19 -18.01 7.49 5.67
CA ARG A 19 -16.72 7.92 5.08
C ARG A 19 -16.35 7.11 3.83
N GLN A 20 -17.30 6.38 3.27
CA GLN A 20 -17.12 5.59 2.06
C GLN A 20 -17.27 6.44 0.80
N VAL A 21 -16.46 6.14 -0.20
CA VAL A 21 -16.49 6.80 -1.50
C VAL A 21 -16.50 5.77 -2.61
N LEU A 22 -17.22 6.08 -3.68
CA LEU A 22 -17.25 5.33 -4.92
C LEU A 22 -16.44 6.09 -5.97
N GLY A 23 -15.69 5.36 -6.78
CA GLY A 23 -14.90 5.94 -7.86
C GLY A 23 -14.38 4.89 -8.82
N ARG A 24 -13.59 5.35 -9.78
CA ARG A 24 -12.93 4.49 -10.77
C ARG A 24 -11.42 4.53 -10.56
N ALA A 25 -10.81 3.34 -10.65
CA ALA A 25 -9.36 3.17 -10.62
C ALA A 25 -8.76 3.71 -9.31
N PHE A 26 -9.42 3.44 -8.18
CA PHE A 26 -8.77 3.54 -6.89
C PHE A 26 -7.59 2.58 -6.83
N ASP A 27 -7.71 1.41 -7.44
CA ASP A 27 -6.56 0.58 -7.81
C ASP A 27 -5.83 1.17 -9.04
N ASN A 28 -4.61 1.72 -8.94
CA ASN A 28 -3.89 2.09 -7.71
C ASN A 28 -3.67 3.63 -7.58
N LYS A 29 -4.62 4.44 -8.05
CA LYS A 29 -4.55 5.91 -7.85
C LYS A 29 -4.62 6.30 -6.37
N ALA A 30 -5.32 5.51 -5.56
CA ALA A 30 -5.40 5.74 -4.13
C ALA A 30 -4.03 5.52 -3.46
N GLY A 31 -3.28 4.48 -3.84
CA GLY A 31 -1.90 4.28 -3.37
C GLY A 31 -0.96 5.42 -3.76
N LEU A 32 -1.06 5.93 -5.00
CA LEU A 32 -0.29 7.09 -5.43
C LEU A 32 -0.66 8.36 -4.63
N PHE A 33 -1.95 8.58 -4.37
CA PHE A 33 -2.42 9.68 -3.54
C PHE A 33 -1.89 9.58 -2.11
N ILE A 34 -1.98 8.40 -1.49
CA ILE A 34 -1.43 8.12 -0.16
C ILE A 34 0.06 8.44 -0.12
N ALA A 35 0.82 7.97 -1.12
CA ALA A 35 2.25 8.19 -1.19
C ALA A 35 2.62 9.68 -1.32
N ALA A 36 1.87 10.44 -2.11
CA ALA A 36 2.02 11.89 -2.21
C ALA A 36 1.70 12.61 -0.89
N GLU A 37 0.63 12.20 -0.21
CA GLU A 37 0.23 12.76 1.09
C GLU A 37 1.21 12.40 2.21
N VAL A 38 1.83 11.22 2.17
CA VAL A 38 2.95 10.86 3.07
C VAL A 38 4.10 11.85 2.89
N LEU A 39 4.50 12.13 1.64
CA LEU A 39 5.59 13.08 1.38
C LEU A 39 5.24 14.49 1.86
N ARG A 40 3.99 14.93 1.63
CA ARG A 40 3.48 16.20 2.16
C ARG A 40 3.47 16.22 3.69
N ASN A 41 3.02 15.15 4.33
CA ASN A 41 3.01 15.01 5.78
C ASN A 41 4.43 15.08 6.36
N LEU A 42 5.39 14.38 5.74
CA LEU A 42 6.79 14.38 6.18
C LEU A 42 7.49 15.72 5.98
N SER A 43 7.11 16.51 4.96
CA SER A 43 7.68 17.83 4.73
C SER A 43 7.13 18.88 5.70
N GLU A 44 5.83 18.81 6.03
CA GLU A 44 5.18 19.72 6.96
C GLU A 44 5.48 19.38 8.43
N GLN A 45 5.50 18.08 8.76
CA GLN A 45 5.69 17.61 10.13
C GLN A 45 7.10 17.02 10.29
N LYS A 46 7.90 17.69 11.12
CA LYS A 46 9.28 17.30 11.49
C LYS A 46 9.35 15.88 12.09
N GLY A 47 10.57 15.35 12.21
CA GLY A 47 10.84 14.08 12.88
C GLY A 47 11.40 12.98 11.98
N LEU A 48 11.54 13.24 10.68
CA LEU A 48 12.38 12.40 9.82
C LEU A 48 13.85 12.58 10.24
N HIS A 49 14.61 11.49 10.32
CA HIS A 49 16.04 11.57 10.58
C HIS A 49 16.76 12.32 9.45
N ARG A 50 17.71 13.20 9.78
CA ARG A 50 18.36 14.10 8.81
C ARG A 50 19.08 13.36 7.66
N ASP A 51 19.56 12.15 7.94
CA ASP A 51 20.30 11.30 7.00
C ASP A 51 19.43 10.22 6.35
N VAL A 52 18.10 10.35 6.42
CA VAL A 52 17.15 9.44 5.78
C VAL A 52 16.45 10.15 4.62
N GLY A 53 16.65 9.62 3.42
CA GLY A 53 15.94 10.04 2.21
C GLY A 53 14.68 9.22 1.98
N VAL A 54 13.56 9.89 1.68
CA VAL A 54 12.29 9.25 1.33
C VAL A 54 11.97 9.55 -0.13
N TYR A 55 11.63 8.51 -0.89
CA TYR A 55 11.34 8.58 -2.31
C TYR A 55 9.96 7.98 -2.58
N ILE A 56 9.14 8.67 -3.35
CA ILE A 56 7.84 8.20 -3.81
C ILE A 56 7.93 7.81 -5.27
N LEU A 57 7.46 6.61 -5.61
CA LEU A 57 7.55 6.04 -6.95
C LEU A 57 6.16 5.70 -7.47
N GLY A 58 5.70 6.45 -8.49
CA GLY A 58 4.55 6.05 -9.29
C GLY A 58 5.00 5.06 -10.35
N THR A 59 4.87 3.76 -10.07
CA THR A 59 5.31 2.70 -10.97
C THR A 59 4.29 2.47 -12.08
N VAL A 60 4.74 1.88 -13.19
CA VAL A 60 3.89 1.50 -14.32
C VAL A 60 3.99 0.00 -14.54
N GLN A 61 2.96 -0.55 -15.19
CA GLN A 61 2.94 -1.96 -15.60
C GLN A 61 3.02 -2.95 -14.41
N GLU A 62 2.40 -2.61 -13.26
CA GLU A 62 2.19 -3.51 -12.12
C GLU A 62 1.44 -4.77 -12.59
N GLU A 63 0.25 -4.55 -13.16
CA GLU A 63 -0.71 -5.57 -13.62
C GLU A 63 -0.18 -6.53 -14.71
N ILE A 64 0.99 -6.22 -15.30
CA ILE A 64 1.64 -7.05 -16.32
C ILE A 64 3.07 -7.45 -15.93
N GLY A 65 3.37 -7.40 -14.63
CA GLY A 65 4.58 -7.98 -14.03
C GLY A 65 5.48 -7.02 -13.26
N SER A 66 4.96 -5.88 -12.76
CA SER A 66 5.67 -4.96 -11.87
C SER A 66 6.98 -4.40 -12.47
N ARG A 67 6.97 -4.14 -13.78
CA ARG A 67 8.18 -3.77 -14.54
C ARG A 67 8.73 -2.41 -14.13
N GLY A 68 7.83 -1.46 -13.83
CA GLY A 68 8.22 -0.13 -13.33
C GLY A 68 8.96 -0.22 -12.00
N ALA A 69 8.44 -1.01 -11.05
CA ALA A 69 9.07 -1.22 -9.75
C ALA A 69 10.45 -1.84 -9.87
N GLN A 70 10.63 -2.83 -10.76
CA GLN A 70 11.93 -3.48 -10.97
C GLN A 70 13.01 -2.46 -11.37
N THR A 71 12.73 -1.62 -12.36
CA THR A 71 13.70 -0.61 -12.85
C THR A 71 13.92 0.50 -11.83
N ALA A 72 12.85 0.99 -11.20
CA ALA A 72 12.94 2.08 -10.23
C ALA A 72 13.73 1.66 -8.98
N ALA A 73 13.43 0.49 -8.41
CA ALA A 73 14.16 -0.06 -7.29
C ALA A 73 15.63 -0.35 -7.63
N PHE A 74 15.90 -0.81 -8.87
CA PHE A 74 17.28 -1.04 -9.31
C PHE A 74 18.08 0.25 -9.38
N ASN A 75 17.50 1.35 -9.85
CA ASN A 75 18.22 2.62 -9.94
C ASN A 75 18.39 3.29 -8.57
N LEU A 76 17.36 3.24 -7.73
CA LEU A 76 17.36 3.88 -6.42
C LEU A 76 18.19 3.11 -5.38
N ALA A 77 18.22 1.79 -5.47
CA ALA A 77 18.89 0.89 -4.51
C ALA A 77 18.54 1.17 -3.03
N PRO A 78 17.25 1.20 -2.66
CA PRO A 78 16.85 1.54 -1.29
C PRO A 78 17.19 0.42 -0.30
N ARG A 79 17.44 0.77 0.97
CA ARG A 79 17.61 -0.23 2.06
C ARG A 79 16.29 -0.91 2.44
N THR A 80 15.19 -0.16 2.38
CA THR A 80 13.84 -0.63 2.66
C THR A 80 12.84 0.05 1.72
N GLY A 81 11.70 -0.58 1.46
CA GLY A 81 10.59 0.07 0.79
C GLY A 81 9.25 -0.61 1.06
N LEU A 82 8.18 0.15 0.88
CA LEU A 82 6.80 -0.31 1.05
C LEU A 82 6.10 -0.30 -0.30
N ALA A 83 5.50 -1.43 -0.69
CA ALA A 83 4.50 -1.44 -1.74
C ALA A 83 3.17 -0.99 -1.12
N VAL A 84 2.66 0.15 -1.58
CA VAL A 84 1.34 0.66 -1.19
C VAL A 84 0.37 0.26 -2.27
N ASP A 85 -0.51 -0.69 -1.95
CA ASP A 85 -1.41 -1.28 -2.93
C ASP A 85 -2.79 -1.51 -2.33
N MET A 86 -3.77 -1.79 -3.18
CA MET A 86 -5.11 -2.06 -2.73
C MET A 86 -5.22 -3.50 -2.23
N GLY A 87 -6.00 -3.71 -1.16
CA GLY A 87 -6.35 -5.02 -0.63
C GLY A 87 -7.82 -5.31 -0.85
N VAL A 88 -8.16 -6.52 -1.28
CA VAL A 88 -9.55 -6.93 -1.46
C VAL A 88 -10.26 -7.02 -0.11
N ALA A 89 -11.17 -6.08 0.16
CA ALA A 89 -12.01 -6.10 1.33
C ALA A 89 -13.09 -7.19 1.17
N MET A 90 -13.18 -8.09 2.15
CA MET A 90 -14.03 -9.30 2.15
C MET A 90 -15.29 -9.16 3.02
N ASP A 91 -15.76 -7.93 3.21
CA ASP A 91 -16.88 -7.53 4.08
C ASP A 91 -18.13 -7.14 3.29
N TYR A 92 -18.37 -7.79 2.15
CA TYR A 92 -19.56 -7.63 1.33
C TYR A 92 -20.32 -8.96 1.16
N PRO A 93 -21.64 -8.97 0.86
CA PRO A 93 -22.48 -10.17 0.99
C PRO A 93 -22.05 -11.42 0.20
N ARG A 94 -21.28 -11.25 -0.88
CA ARG A 94 -20.79 -12.36 -1.72
C ARG A 94 -19.31 -12.66 -1.50
N ALA A 95 -18.64 -11.92 -0.61
CA ALA A 95 -17.26 -12.16 -0.26
C ALA A 95 -17.14 -13.46 0.53
N ARG A 96 -16.03 -14.17 0.33
CA ARG A 96 -15.68 -15.34 1.12
C ARG A 96 -14.30 -15.07 1.73
N PRO A 97 -14.22 -14.64 3.00
CA PRO A 97 -12.95 -14.39 3.67
C PRO A 97 -12.01 -15.61 3.66
N GLN A 98 -12.52 -16.82 3.43
CA GLN A 98 -11.72 -18.04 3.27
C GLN A 98 -10.85 -18.01 2.01
N ASP A 99 -11.20 -17.22 0.99
CA ASP A 99 -10.47 -17.17 -0.28
C ASP A 99 -9.19 -16.33 -0.19
N GLN A 100 -9.18 -15.24 0.58
CA GLN A 100 -8.06 -14.28 0.63
C GLN A 100 -7.75 -13.70 2.02
N GLY A 101 -8.42 -14.19 3.06
CA GLY A 101 -8.34 -13.65 4.42
C GLY A 101 -9.37 -12.55 4.70
N LYS A 102 -9.37 -12.06 5.93
CA LYS A 102 -10.28 -11.03 6.39
C LYS A 102 -9.62 -9.65 6.27
N LEU A 103 -10.22 -8.79 5.45
CA LEU A 103 -9.92 -7.37 5.35
C LEU A 103 -11.25 -6.64 5.22
N GLU A 104 -11.46 -5.60 6.00
CA GLU A 104 -12.74 -4.88 6.07
C GLU A 104 -12.54 -3.37 5.85
N LEU A 105 -13.51 -2.70 5.24
CA LEU A 105 -13.50 -1.25 5.10
C LEU A 105 -13.69 -0.57 6.46
N GLY A 106 -12.98 0.54 6.67
CA GLY A 106 -13.06 1.36 7.89
C GLY A 106 -12.41 0.72 9.11
N LYS A 107 -11.54 -0.28 8.91
CA LYS A 107 -10.82 -1.00 9.97
C LYS A 107 -9.29 -0.80 9.89
N GLY A 108 -8.84 0.13 9.04
CA GLY A 108 -7.43 0.49 8.86
C GLY A 108 -6.70 -0.37 7.81
N PRO A 109 -5.44 -0.02 7.50
CA PRO A 109 -4.60 -0.75 6.56
C PRO A 109 -4.47 -2.23 6.92
N GLY A 110 -4.43 -3.08 5.90
CA GLY A 110 -3.94 -4.44 6.01
C GLY A 110 -2.41 -4.46 6.01
N LEU A 111 -1.82 -5.14 6.99
CA LEU A 111 -0.39 -5.43 7.05
C LEU A 111 -0.19 -6.90 6.75
N SER A 112 0.45 -7.19 5.62
CA SER A 112 0.72 -8.57 5.21
C SER A 112 2.01 -9.09 5.84
N GLN A 113 1.92 -10.24 6.49
CA GLN A 113 3.06 -11.07 6.85
C GLN A 113 3.12 -12.27 5.89
N GLY A 114 4.22 -12.39 5.15
CA GLY A 114 4.38 -13.42 4.12
C GLY A 114 5.71 -13.29 3.38
N ALA A 115 5.82 -14.00 2.25
CA ALA A 115 7.10 -14.19 1.54
C ALA A 115 7.81 -12.89 1.12
N ASN A 116 7.06 -11.83 0.83
CA ASN A 116 7.60 -10.53 0.39
C ASN A 116 7.61 -9.45 1.50
N THR A 117 7.40 -9.83 2.76
CA THR A 117 7.48 -8.92 3.90
C THR A 117 8.68 -9.28 4.77
N ASN A 118 9.60 -8.34 4.95
CA ASN A 118 10.69 -8.47 5.91
C ASN A 118 10.14 -8.32 7.34
N PRO A 119 10.50 -9.22 8.28
CA PRO A 119 9.96 -9.22 9.64
C PRO A 119 10.29 -7.93 10.41
N ILE A 120 11.48 -7.35 10.24
CA ILE A 120 11.84 -6.07 10.87
C ILE A 120 10.95 -4.93 10.36
N VAL A 121 10.66 -4.90 9.04
CA VAL A 121 9.73 -3.89 8.47
C VAL A 121 8.34 -4.04 9.06
N PHE A 122 7.86 -5.27 9.22
CA PHE A 122 6.57 -5.56 9.83
C PHE A 122 6.52 -5.14 11.31
N ASP A 123 7.58 -5.42 12.07
CA ASP A 123 7.69 -5.03 13.48
C ASP A 123 7.73 -3.50 13.63
N LEU A 124 8.46 -2.79 12.76
CA LEU A 124 8.47 -1.33 12.76
C LEU A 124 7.09 -0.74 12.45
N LEU A 125 6.36 -1.31 11.49
CA LEU A 125 4.99 -0.88 11.16
C LEU A 125 4.03 -1.11 12.33
N THR A 126 4.02 -2.31 12.89
CA THR A 126 3.11 -2.65 13.99
C THR A 126 3.45 -1.87 15.27
N ALA A 127 4.73 -1.66 15.57
CA ALA A 127 5.17 -0.80 16.67
C ALA A 127 4.74 0.66 16.45
N ALA A 128 4.92 1.19 15.24
CA ALA A 128 4.48 2.54 14.89
C ALA A 128 2.95 2.71 15.02
N ALA A 129 2.19 1.70 14.59
CA ALA A 129 0.74 1.68 14.74
C ALA A 129 0.34 1.65 16.23
N ALA A 130 0.97 0.80 17.03
CA ALA A 130 0.70 0.68 18.47
C ALA A 130 0.98 1.98 19.23
N VAL A 131 2.14 2.61 18.99
CA VAL A 131 2.54 3.87 19.63
C VAL A 131 1.56 5.01 19.32
N ARG A 132 0.98 5.02 18.11
CA ARG A 132 0.10 6.10 17.64
C ARG A 132 -1.39 5.77 17.72
N GLY A 133 -1.76 4.57 18.18
CA GLY A 133 -3.14 4.12 18.22
C GLY A 133 -3.78 4.01 16.82
N ILE A 134 -2.99 3.72 15.79
CA ILE A 134 -3.49 3.57 14.42
C ILE A 134 -4.09 2.17 14.27
N PRO A 135 -5.37 2.03 13.89
CA PRO A 135 -5.97 0.72 13.65
C PRO A 135 -5.32 0.09 12.41
N TYR A 136 -5.10 -1.22 12.46
CA TYR A 136 -4.63 -2.01 11.32
C TYR A 136 -5.20 -3.43 11.40
N GLN A 137 -5.13 -4.14 10.29
CA GLN A 137 -5.62 -5.50 10.12
C GLN A 137 -4.45 -6.40 9.74
N LEU A 138 -4.41 -7.62 10.28
CA LEU A 138 -3.38 -8.59 9.94
C LEU A 138 -3.81 -9.41 8.73
N GLN A 139 -2.92 -9.56 7.76
CA GLN A 139 -3.08 -10.45 6.63
C GLN A 139 -1.93 -11.46 6.60
N ALA A 140 -2.25 -12.72 6.34
CA ALA A 140 -1.24 -13.74 6.09
C ALA A 140 -1.17 -13.99 4.58
N SER A 141 0.04 -13.98 4.01
CA SER A 141 0.27 -14.31 2.61
C SER A 141 1.11 -15.58 2.50
N GLY A 142 0.47 -16.69 2.13
CA GLY A 142 1.11 -18.01 2.01
C GLY A 142 2.03 -18.18 0.80
N GLY A 143 2.12 -17.17 -0.08
CA GLY A 143 2.94 -17.20 -1.27
C GLY A 143 3.46 -15.80 -1.62
N SER A 144 4.00 -15.65 -2.82
CA SER A 144 4.45 -14.35 -3.29
C SER A 144 3.26 -13.40 -3.47
N SER A 145 3.37 -12.21 -2.90
CA SER A 145 2.49 -11.08 -3.16
C SER A 145 2.46 -10.77 -4.67
N PRO A 146 1.28 -10.52 -5.26
CA PRO A 146 1.19 -10.11 -6.65
C PRO A 146 1.74 -8.69 -6.89
N THR A 147 1.87 -7.89 -5.82
CA THR A 147 2.25 -6.47 -5.85
C THR A 147 3.71 -6.22 -6.24
N ASP A 148 4.04 -4.93 -6.38
CA ASP A 148 5.40 -4.42 -6.57
C ASP A 148 6.40 -4.90 -5.49
N ALA A 149 5.96 -5.29 -4.30
CA ALA A 149 6.83 -5.81 -3.24
C ALA A 149 7.65 -7.02 -3.69
N ARG A 150 7.10 -7.85 -4.60
CA ARG A 150 7.82 -9.01 -5.15
C ARG A 150 9.07 -8.62 -5.91
N LYS A 151 8.99 -7.59 -6.74
CA LYS A 151 10.13 -7.08 -7.52
C LYS A 151 11.04 -6.21 -6.68
N LEU A 152 10.50 -5.54 -5.67
CA LEU A 152 11.27 -4.77 -4.71
C LEU A 152 12.19 -5.67 -3.89
N GLN A 153 11.65 -6.71 -3.25
CA GLN A 153 12.38 -7.60 -2.34
C GLN A 153 13.60 -8.23 -2.99
N THR A 154 13.46 -8.70 -4.23
CA THR A 154 14.49 -9.46 -4.96
C THR A 154 15.43 -8.58 -5.79
N ASN A 155 15.31 -7.26 -5.65
CA ASN A 155 16.12 -6.33 -6.42
C ASN A 155 17.56 -6.25 -5.87
N ARG A 156 18.57 -6.25 -6.76
CA ARG A 156 19.99 -6.22 -6.40
C ARG A 156 20.34 -7.28 -5.33
N GLY A 157 20.90 -6.86 -4.19
CA GLY A 157 21.23 -7.73 -3.05
C GLY A 157 20.06 -7.98 -2.09
N GLY A 158 18.87 -7.46 -2.41
CA GLY A 158 17.68 -7.53 -1.58
C GLY A 158 17.29 -6.17 -1.03
N VAL A 159 15.98 -5.91 -0.96
CA VAL A 159 15.40 -4.74 -0.27
C VAL A 159 14.51 -5.23 0.85
N ALA A 160 14.63 -4.65 2.04
CA ALA A 160 13.73 -4.94 3.14
C ALA A 160 12.33 -4.39 2.82
N SER A 161 11.47 -5.24 2.27
CA SER A 161 10.16 -4.84 1.74
C SER A 161 9.02 -5.04 2.74
N GLY A 162 7.98 -4.25 2.61
CA GLY A 162 6.68 -4.46 3.25
C GLY A 162 5.53 -4.17 2.29
N VAL A 163 4.33 -4.63 2.64
CA VAL A 163 3.09 -4.40 1.87
C VAL A 163 2.08 -3.70 2.77
N ILE A 164 1.56 -2.57 2.29
CA ILE A 164 0.42 -1.85 2.88
C ILE A 164 -0.77 -2.08 1.97
N SER A 165 -1.77 -2.79 2.48
CA SER A 165 -3.02 -3.09 1.77
C SER A 165 -4.11 -2.08 2.16
N VAL A 166 -4.49 -1.20 1.25
CA VAL A 166 -5.60 -0.26 1.45
C VAL A 166 -6.92 -1.00 1.18
N PRO A 167 -7.84 -1.16 2.16
CA PRO A 167 -9.09 -1.88 1.93
C PRO A 167 -9.92 -1.32 0.77
N LEU A 168 -10.28 -2.20 -0.17
CA LEU A 168 -11.05 -1.88 -1.37
C LEU A 168 -12.08 -2.95 -1.70
N ARG A 169 -13.32 -2.52 -1.97
CA ARG A 169 -14.37 -3.39 -2.51
C ARG A 169 -14.49 -3.22 -4.01
N TYR A 170 -14.87 -4.31 -4.67
CA TYR A 170 -15.12 -4.38 -6.12
C TYR A 170 -13.90 -3.97 -6.95
N MET A 171 -12.70 -4.32 -6.47
CA MET A 171 -11.42 -4.16 -7.17
C MET A 171 -11.53 -4.67 -8.62
N HIS A 172 -10.89 -3.96 -9.55
CA HIS A 172 -10.87 -4.25 -10.98
C HIS A 172 -12.23 -4.13 -11.69
N THR A 173 -13.25 -3.60 -11.01
CA THR A 173 -14.50 -3.23 -11.64
C THR A 173 -14.50 -1.74 -12.01
N PRO A 174 -15.42 -1.28 -12.88
CA PRO A 174 -15.54 0.14 -13.21
C PRO A 174 -16.00 1.03 -12.04
N SER A 175 -16.42 0.45 -10.91
CA SER A 175 -16.90 1.18 -9.73
C SER A 175 -16.41 0.50 -8.45
N GLU A 176 -15.35 1.06 -7.90
CA GLU A 176 -14.67 0.59 -6.72
C GLU A 176 -15.10 1.41 -5.51
N VAL A 177 -15.06 0.80 -4.32
CA VAL A 177 -15.45 1.47 -3.07
C VAL A 177 -14.34 1.36 -2.03
N MET A 178 -13.94 2.49 -1.46
CA MET A 178 -12.96 2.58 -0.36
C MET A 178 -13.49 3.45 0.78
N CYS A 179 -12.85 3.38 1.95
CA CYS A 179 -13.12 4.27 3.08
C CYS A 179 -12.02 5.33 3.20
N LEU A 180 -12.40 6.61 3.34
CA LEU A 180 -11.43 7.70 3.51
C LEU A 180 -10.65 7.61 4.83
N ASP A 181 -11.22 6.96 5.85
CA ASP A 181 -10.53 6.78 7.12
C ASP A 181 -9.41 5.73 7.02
N ASP A 182 -9.57 4.72 6.15
CA ASP A 182 -8.49 3.76 5.87
C ASP A 182 -7.35 4.45 5.12
N VAL A 183 -7.67 5.32 4.15
CA VAL A 183 -6.69 6.13 3.42
C VAL A 183 -5.88 7.02 4.38
N ALA A 184 -6.56 7.69 5.31
CA ALA A 184 -5.90 8.51 6.33
C ALA A 184 -4.99 7.66 7.25
N ALA A 185 -5.48 6.51 7.71
CA ALA A 185 -4.70 5.59 8.53
C ALA A 185 -3.45 5.05 7.80
N CYS A 186 -3.53 4.81 6.48
CA CYS A 186 -2.37 4.45 5.67
C CYS A 186 -1.33 5.57 5.64
N ILE A 187 -1.76 6.83 5.41
CA ILE A 187 -0.86 7.99 5.39
C ILE A 187 -0.15 8.13 6.74
N ASP A 188 -0.90 8.07 7.85
CA ASP A 188 -0.35 8.21 9.19
C ASP A 188 0.63 7.08 9.53
N LEU A 189 0.29 5.84 9.17
CA LEU A 189 1.13 4.68 9.44
C LEU A 189 2.44 4.70 8.66
N ILE A 190 2.36 4.95 7.34
CA ILE A 190 3.55 5.03 6.49
C ILE A 190 4.44 6.20 6.94
N SER A 191 3.84 7.34 7.25
CA SER A 191 4.60 8.50 7.74
C SER A 191 5.24 8.23 9.11
N ALA A 192 4.62 7.42 9.96
CA ALA A 192 5.20 7.00 11.23
C ALA A 192 6.37 6.03 11.02
N TYR A 193 6.22 5.06 10.11
CA TYR A 193 7.28 4.15 9.70
C TYR A 193 8.50 4.90 9.16
N CYS A 194 8.31 5.86 8.25
CA CYS A 194 9.41 6.66 7.71
C CYS A 194 10.19 7.39 8.83
N ARG A 195 9.50 7.86 9.88
CA ARG A 195 10.13 8.54 11.02
C ARG A 195 10.83 7.60 11.99
N SER A 196 10.46 6.32 12.05
CA SER A 196 11.14 5.34 12.90
C SER A 196 12.43 4.81 12.29
N VAL A 197 12.62 4.95 10.97
CA VAL A 197 13.84 4.51 10.28
C VAL A 197 14.96 5.51 10.51
N THR A 198 16.16 4.98 10.80
CA THR A 198 17.40 5.73 11.00
C THR A 198 18.53 5.11 10.15
N PRO A 199 19.68 5.78 10.00
CA PRO A 199 20.83 5.22 9.29
C PRO A 199 21.36 3.90 9.88
N ASP A 200 21.12 3.68 11.18
CA ASP A 200 21.58 2.53 11.95
C ASP A 200 20.52 1.43 12.05
N THR A 201 19.34 1.60 11.43
CA THR A 201 18.32 0.56 11.41
C THR A 201 18.83 -0.66 10.64
N ASP A 202 19.01 -1.77 11.35
CA ASP A 202 19.36 -3.07 10.78
C ASP A 202 18.11 -3.80 10.33
N PHE A 203 18.05 -4.15 9.04
CA PHE A 203 16.94 -4.88 8.43
C PHE A 203 17.23 -6.38 8.26
N THR A 204 18.33 -6.89 8.83
CA THR A 204 18.67 -8.31 8.81
C THR A 204 17.62 -9.10 9.60
N PRO A 205 16.92 -10.07 8.98
CA PRO A 205 15.98 -10.93 9.69
C PRO A 205 16.69 -11.77 10.76
N TRP A 206 16.02 -12.01 11.88
CA TRP A 206 16.45 -12.94 12.93
C TRP A 206 16.22 -14.41 12.56
#